data_AF-A0A7S2QSQ5-F1
#
_entry.id   AF-A0A7S2QSQ5-F1
#
_cell.length_a   1.000
_cell.length_b   1.000
_cell.length_c   1.000
_cell.angle_alpha   90.00
_cell.angle_beta   90.00
_cell.angle_gamma   90.00
#
_symmetry.space_group_name_H-M   'P 1'
#
loop_
_entity.id
_entity.type
_entity.pdbx_description
1 polymer ?
#
loop_
_entity_poly.entity_id
_entity_poly.type
_entity_poly.pdbx_seq_one_letter_code
_entity_poly.pdbx_strand_id
1 'polypeptide(L)'
;DFLEPSLDRFAQFFIKPLFNPDATEREINAIDSEHKQYIQSDFRRLYEVYKSQANPQHPFSRFATGDKSTLARPDIRDRLVDFHSKRYSSNLMGLTVYGKESIAELEKWTKDIFKNVPNKRLQKPEFSVAGSVFGGSAR
;
A
#
# COMPACT_ATOMS: atom_id res chain seq x y z
N ASP A 1 -19.07 -12.55 16.54
CA ASP A 1 -20.42 -12.07 16.14
C ASP A 1 -20.37 -11.14 14.93
N PHE A 2 -19.45 -10.16 14.85
CA PHE A 2 -19.28 -9.31 13.66
C PHE A 2 -18.02 -9.59 12.84
N LEU A 3 -17.22 -10.60 13.20
CA LEU A 3 -15.94 -10.86 12.55
C LEU A 3 -16.12 -11.32 11.10
N GLU A 4 -16.88 -12.39 10.85
CA GLU A 4 -17.17 -12.89 9.50
C GLU A 4 -17.71 -11.80 8.55
N PRO A 5 -18.78 -11.05 8.88
CA PRO A 5 -19.27 -9.99 8.01
C PRO A 5 -18.27 -8.83 7.84
N SER A 6 -17.38 -8.59 8.80
CA SER A 6 -16.30 -7.61 8.66
C SER A 6 -15.21 -8.10 7.72
N LEU A 7 -14.85 -9.38 7.78
CA LEU A 7 -13.91 -10.03 6.85
C LEU A 7 -14.43 -9.95 5.42
N ASP A 8 -15.72 -10.21 5.20
CA ASP A 8 -16.34 -10.12 3.86
C ASP A 8 -16.21 -8.71 3.26
N ARG A 9 -16.54 -7.68 4.04
CA ARG A 9 -16.38 -6.28 3.61
C ARG A 9 -14.91 -5.91 3.37
N PHE A 10 -14.02 -6.35 4.26
CA PHE A 10 -12.59 -6.09 4.17
C PHE A 10 -11.97 -6.73 2.93
N ALA A 11 -12.39 -7.95 2.58
CA ALA A 11 -11.92 -8.65 1.39
C ALA A 11 -12.21 -7.89 0.10
N GLN A 12 -13.30 -7.12 0.05
CA GLN A 12 -13.66 -6.32 -1.14
C GLN A 12 -12.61 -5.28 -1.52
N PHE A 13 -11.78 -4.83 -0.57
CA PHE A 13 -10.67 -3.90 -0.87
C PHE A 13 -9.63 -4.53 -1.80
N PHE A 14 -9.46 -5.85 -1.74
CA PHE A 14 -8.51 -6.60 -2.54
C PHE A 14 -9.14 -7.22 -3.79
N ILE A 15 -10.46 -7.43 -3.77
CA ILE A 15 -11.21 -8.05 -4.87
C ILE A 15 -11.63 -7.00 -5.91
N LYS A 16 -12.40 -5.99 -5.50
CA LYS A 16 -13.02 -5.02 -6.42
C LYS A 16 -13.22 -3.65 -5.76
N PRO A 17 -12.14 -2.92 -5.45
CA PRO A 17 -12.26 -1.55 -4.97
C PRO A 17 -12.89 -0.64 -6.04
N LEU A 18 -13.74 0.29 -5.61
CA LEU A 18 -14.48 1.18 -6.53
C LEU A 18 -13.63 2.35 -7.04
N PHE A 19 -12.72 2.85 -6.19
CA PHE A 19 -11.99 4.11 -6.42
C PHE A 19 -12.93 5.23 -6.88
N ASN A 20 -13.96 5.52 -6.06
CA ASN A 20 -14.94 6.57 -6.33
C ASN A 20 -14.22 7.94 -6.41
N PRO A 21 -14.39 8.72 -7.50
CA PRO A 21 -13.73 10.03 -7.66
C PRO A 21 -13.87 10.98 -6.47
N ASP A 22 -15.08 11.13 -5.92
CA ASP A 22 -15.35 12.05 -4.80
C ASP A 22 -14.67 11.59 -3.50
N ALA A 23 -14.55 10.26 -3.32
CA ALA A 23 -13.81 9.71 -2.19
C ALA A 23 -12.31 9.87 -2.39
N THR A 24 -11.81 9.66 -3.61
CA THR A 24 -10.40 9.86 -3.96
C THR A 24 -9.97 11.31 -3.76
N GLU A 25 -10.76 12.29 -4.16
CA GLU A 25 -10.45 13.71 -3.94
C GLU A 25 -10.39 14.05 -2.44
N ARG A 26 -11.36 13.59 -1.65
CA ARG A 26 -11.34 13.77 -0.19
C ARG A 26 -10.11 13.11 0.45
N GLU A 27 -9.74 11.92 0.00
CA GLU A 27 -8.56 11.21 0.49
C GLU A 27 -7.26 11.94 0.16
N ILE A 28 -7.15 12.53 -1.04
CA ILE A 28 -5.99 13.38 -1.41
C ILE A 28 -5.86 14.58 -0.45
N ASN A 29 -6.97 15.20 -0.06
CA ASN A 29 -6.97 16.28 0.92
C ASN A 29 -6.54 15.81 2.33
N ALA A 30 -6.89 14.58 2.71
CA ALA A 30 -6.48 13.97 3.96
C ALA A 30 -4.97 13.68 3.96
N ILE A 31 -4.44 13.09 2.89
CA ILE A 31 -2.99 12.81 2.70
C ILE A 31 -2.19 14.12 2.74
N ASP A 32 -2.68 15.18 2.09
CA ASP A 32 -2.03 16.50 2.11
C ASP A 32 -2.00 17.10 3.53
N SER A 33 -3.09 16.94 4.29
CA SER A 33 -3.14 17.34 5.69
C SER A 33 -2.16 16.53 6.56
N GLU A 34 -2.06 15.22 6.34
CA GLU A 34 -1.09 14.34 7.01
C GLU A 34 0.36 14.77 6.68
N HIS A 35 0.67 15.05 5.41
CA HIS A 35 1.98 15.53 5.01
C HIS A 35 2.34 16.85 5.71
N LYS A 36 1.39 17.80 5.80
CA LYS A 36 1.60 19.07 6.52
C LYS A 36 1.90 18.88 8.00
N GLN A 37 1.31 17.87 8.66
CA GLN A 37 1.66 17.53 10.03
C GLN A 37 3.09 17.00 10.13
N TYR A 38 3.56 16.22 9.15
CA TYR A 38 4.93 15.71 9.12
C TYR A 38 6.00 16.78 8.93
N ILE A 39 5.67 17.92 8.31
CA ILE A 39 6.62 19.04 8.15
C ILE A 39 7.13 19.55 9.50
N GLN A 40 6.34 19.43 10.56
CA GLN A 40 6.69 19.87 11.92
C GLN A 40 7.43 18.79 12.75
N SER A 41 7.54 17.56 12.23
CA SER A 41 8.20 16.47 12.94
C SER A 41 9.67 16.38 12.56
N ASP A 42 10.58 16.67 13.51
CA ASP A 42 12.02 16.56 13.28
C ASP A 42 12.47 15.17 12.82
N PHE A 43 11.85 14.12 13.36
CA PHE A 43 12.09 12.75 12.92
C PHE A 43 11.76 12.57 11.44
N ARG A 44 10.59 13.03 10.99
CA ARG A 44 10.18 12.95 9.57
C ARG A 44 11.07 13.80 8.68
N ARG A 45 11.42 15.01 9.12
CA ARG A 45 12.32 15.92 8.41
C ARG A 45 13.70 15.29 8.20
N LEU A 46 14.28 14.75 9.28
CA LEU A 46 15.58 14.07 9.21
C LEU A 46 15.51 12.84 8.30
N TYR A 47 14.42 12.08 8.35
CA TYR A 47 14.21 10.93 7.48
C TYR A 47 14.14 11.31 6.00
N GLU A 48 13.44 12.38 5.64
CA GLU A 48 13.41 12.86 4.24
C GLU A 48 14.75 13.45 3.80
N VAL A 49 15.50 14.14 4.68
CA VAL A 49 16.89 14.53 4.40
C VAL A 49 17.73 13.29 4.11
N TYR A 50 17.64 12.25 4.94
CA TYR A 50 18.39 11.01 4.74
C TYR A 50 18.04 10.35 3.40
N LYS A 51 16.76 10.28 3.03
CA LYS A 51 16.30 9.79 1.72
C LYS A 51 16.80 10.64 0.56
N SER A 52 16.89 11.96 0.73
CA SER A 52 17.42 12.87 -0.30
C SER A 52 18.90 12.64 -0.61
N GLN A 53 19.65 12.07 0.33
CA GLN A 53 21.08 11.72 0.16
C GLN A 53 21.27 10.30 -0.41
N ALA A 54 20.20 9.52 -0.55
CA ALA A 54 20.26 8.21 -1.16
C ALA A 54 20.44 8.33 -2.69
N ASN A 55 20.89 7.23 -3.29
CA ASN A 55 20.92 7.05 -4.74
C ASN A 55 19.54 7.45 -5.35
N PRO A 56 19.49 8.48 -6.23
CA PRO A 56 18.24 8.94 -6.83
C PRO A 56 17.55 7.88 -7.71
N GLN A 57 18.30 6.90 -8.23
CA GLN A 57 17.73 5.77 -8.97
C GLN A 57 17.15 4.68 -8.05
N HIS A 58 17.53 4.67 -6.76
CA HIS A 58 17.03 3.70 -5.81
C HIS A 58 15.65 4.09 -5.27
N PRO A 59 14.64 3.18 -5.21
CA PRO A 59 13.28 3.51 -4.76
C PRO A 59 13.17 4.15 -3.37
N PHE A 60 14.16 3.92 -2.51
CA PHE A 60 14.26 4.53 -1.18
C PHE A 60 14.29 6.06 -1.22
N SER A 61 14.80 6.69 -2.29
CA SER A 61 14.84 8.16 -2.42
C SER A 61 13.48 8.81 -2.68
N ARG A 62 12.45 8.01 -3.03
CA ARG A 62 11.14 8.53 -3.44
C ARG A 62 10.39 9.16 -2.27
N PHE A 63 9.68 10.25 -2.53
CA PHE A 63 8.71 10.80 -1.59
C PHE A 63 7.51 9.85 -1.48
N ALA A 64 7.41 9.17 -0.33
CA ALA A 64 6.50 8.03 -0.16
C ALA A 64 5.11 8.43 0.36
N THR A 65 5.00 9.54 1.10
CA THR A 65 3.73 10.01 1.64
C THR A 65 2.81 10.52 0.53
N GLY A 66 3.36 11.31 -0.40
CA GLY A 66 2.54 12.07 -1.33
C GLY A 66 1.90 13.29 -0.68
N ASP A 67 1.26 14.11 -1.50
CA ASP A 67 0.62 15.38 -1.17
C ASP A 67 -0.28 15.79 -2.35
N LYS A 68 -0.91 16.98 -2.28
CA LYS A 68 -1.66 17.50 -3.43
C LYS A 68 -0.81 17.65 -4.69
N SER A 69 0.46 18.07 -4.56
CA SER A 69 1.30 18.32 -5.73
C SER A 69 1.61 17.06 -6.53
N THR A 70 1.67 15.90 -5.85
CA THR A 70 1.95 14.60 -6.47
C THR A 70 0.69 13.81 -6.85
N LEU A 71 -0.43 14.01 -6.15
CA LEU A 71 -1.64 13.18 -6.29
C LEU A 71 -2.85 13.88 -6.93
N ALA A 72 -2.96 15.21 -6.88
CA ALA A 72 -4.10 15.95 -7.44
C ALA A 72 -3.99 16.08 -8.97
N ARG A 73 -4.30 14.99 -9.69
CA ARG A 73 -4.17 14.88 -11.14
C ARG A 73 -5.41 14.22 -11.79
N PRO A 74 -5.79 14.59 -13.02
CA PRO A 74 -7.01 14.08 -13.66
C PRO A 74 -7.05 12.56 -13.84
N ASP A 75 -5.90 11.93 -14.10
CA ASP A 75 -5.77 10.48 -14.33
C ASP A 75 -5.48 9.67 -13.05
N ILE A 76 -5.66 10.26 -11.86
CA ILE A 76 -5.34 9.57 -10.59
C ILE A 76 -6.13 8.29 -10.42
N ARG A 77 -7.42 8.29 -10.79
CA ARG A 77 -8.28 7.12 -10.68
C ARG A 77 -7.79 5.97 -11.55
N ASP A 78 -7.46 6.25 -12.81
CA ASP A 78 -6.99 5.23 -13.73
C ASP A 78 -5.65 4.66 -13.27
N ARG A 79 -4.78 5.48 -12.67
CA ARG A 79 -3.54 5.02 -12.03
C ARG A 79 -3.78 4.13 -10.82
N LEU A 80 -4.79 4.42 -9.99
CA LEU A 80 -5.16 3.56 -8.85
C LEU A 80 -5.68 2.21 -9.33
N VAL A 81 -6.55 2.21 -10.34
CA VAL A 81 -7.06 0.99 -10.98
C VAL A 81 -5.92 0.19 -11.60
N ASP A 82 -5.05 0.84 -12.37
CA ASP A 82 -3.90 0.22 -13.00
C ASP A 82 -2.95 -0.39 -11.96
N PHE A 83 -2.62 0.36 -10.91
CA PHE A 83 -1.75 -0.11 -9.84
C PHE A 83 -2.35 -1.31 -9.10
N HIS A 84 -3.63 -1.26 -8.72
CA HIS A 84 -4.32 -2.39 -8.09
C HIS A 84 -4.32 -3.62 -9.00
N SER A 85 -4.68 -3.42 -10.28
CA SER A 85 -4.70 -4.49 -11.28
C SER A 85 -3.33 -5.13 -11.50
N LYS A 86 -2.23 -4.36 -11.42
CA LYS A 86 -0.87 -4.87 -11.65
C LYS A 86 -0.16 -5.39 -10.41
N ARG A 87 -0.51 -4.91 -9.20
CA ARG A 87 0.28 -5.15 -7.98
C ARG A 87 -0.44 -5.96 -6.91
N TYR A 88 -1.77 -5.90 -6.82
CA TYR A 88 -2.53 -6.64 -5.80
C TYR A 88 -2.77 -8.07 -6.28
N SER A 89 -1.85 -8.99 -5.93
CA SER A 89 -1.95 -10.42 -6.26
C SER A 89 -1.92 -11.27 -5.01
N SER A 90 -2.79 -12.27 -4.91
CA SER A 90 -2.89 -13.12 -3.71
C SER A 90 -1.60 -13.88 -3.40
N ASN A 91 -0.77 -14.22 -4.40
CA ASN A 91 0.52 -14.88 -4.17
C ASN A 91 1.58 -14.00 -3.49
N LEU A 92 1.33 -12.70 -3.35
CA LEU A 92 2.19 -11.74 -2.64
C LEU A 92 1.54 -11.20 -1.34
N MET A 93 0.40 -11.75 -0.93
CA MET A 93 -0.35 -11.29 0.25
C MET A 93 -0.15 -12.25 1.42
N GLY A 94 -0.15 -11.70 2.63
CA GLY A 94 -0.27 -12.43 3.89
C GLY A 94 -1.49 -11.92 4.66
N LEU A 95 -2.23 -12.82 5.28
CA LEU A 95 -3.44 -12.50 6.05
C LEU A 95 -3.36 -13.18 7.42
N THR A 96 -3.65 -12.41 8.47
CA THR A 96 -3.82 -12.91 9.83
C THR A 96 -5.24 -12.60 10.28
N VAL A 97 -5.96 -13.62 10.74
CA VAL A 97 -7.30 -13.48 11.31
C VAL A 97 -7.24 -13.91 12.78
N TYR A 98 -7.77 -13.07 13.66
CA TYR A 98 -7.84 -13.32 15.09
C TYR A 98 -9.29 -13.21 15.56
N GLY A 99 -9.78 -14.26 16.21
CA GLY A 99 -11.17 -14.39 16.66
C GLY A 99 -11.29 -15.37 17.82
N LYS A 100 -12.45 -15.37 18.47
CA LYS A 100 -12.79 -16.32 19.55
C LYS A 100 -13.24 -17.68 18.99
N GLU A 101 -13.54 -17.72 17.71
CA GLU A 101 -14.01 -18.86 16.96
C GLU A 101 -12.90 -19.91 16.78
N SER A 102 -13.29 -21.16 16.50
CA SER A 102 -12.33 -22.25 16.33
C SER A 102 -11.45 -22.04 15.08
N ILE A 103 -10.27 -22.67 15.07
CA ILE A 103 -9.36 -22.62 13.91
C ILE A 103 -10.08 -23.11 12.64
N ALA A 104 -10.91 -24.15 12.75
CA ALA A 104 -11.66 -24.69 11.61
C ALA A 104 -12.68 -23.68 11.05
N GLU A 105 -13.35 -22.92 11.92
CA GLU A 105 -14.28 -21.86 11.49
C GLU A 105 -13.53 -20.71 10.82
N LEU A 106 -12.46 -20.22 11.45
CA LEU A 106 -11.64 -19.12 10.91
C LEU A 106 -11.01 -19.50 9.56
N GLU A 107 -10.53 -20.74 9.43
CA GLU A 107 -9.98 -21.26 8.19
C GLU A 107 -11.05 -21.31 7.09
N LYS A 108 -12.25 -21.83 7.40
CA LYS A 108 -13.36 -21.89 6.47
C LYS A 108 -13.74 -20.49 5.97
N TRP A 109 -13.99 -19.55 6.88
CA TRP A 109 -14.32 -18.17 6.51
C TRP A 109 -13.25 -17.53 5.65
N THR A 110 -11.99 -17.69 6.02
CA THR A 110 -10.85 -17.12 5.28
C THR A 110 -10.79 -17.68 3.86
N LYS A 111 -10.91 -18.99 3.70
CA LYS A 111 -10.93 -19.64 2.38
C LYS A 111 -12.12 -19.16 1.55
N ASP A 112 -13.32 -19.14 2.13
CA ASP A 112 -14.54 -18.81 1.39
C ASP A 112 -14.61 -17.35 0.96
N ILE A 113 -14.13 -16.43 1.80
CA ILE A 113 -14.17 -14.99 1.54
C ILE A 113 -13.03 -14.59 0.60
N PHE A 114 -11.80 -15.01 0.89
CA PHE A 114 -10.61 -14.53 0.17
C PHE A 114 -10.25 -15.34 -1.08
N LYS A 115 -10.94 -16.45 -1.39
CA LYS A 115 -10.75 -17.19 -2.66
C LYS A 115 -10.93 -16.33 -3.91
N ASN A 116 -11.67 -15.23 -3.80
CA ASN A 116 -11.94 -14.32 -4.90
C ASN A 116 -10.80 -13.31 -5.14
N VAL A 117 -9.76 -13.26 -4.29
CA VAL A 117 -8.60 -12.39 -4.52
C VAL A 117 -7.74 -12.96 -5.66
N PRO A 118 -7.56 -12.24 -6.79
CA PRO A 118 -6.91 -12.80 -7.97
C PRO A 118 -5.45 -13.19 -7.72
N ASN A 119 -5.06 -14.39 -8.16
CA ASN A 119 -3.66 -14.80 -8.24
C ASN A 119 -3.10 -14.45 -9.63
N LYS A 120 -2.33 -13.37 -9.71
CA LYS A 120 -1.68 -12.88 -10.93
C LYS A 120 -0.27 -13.48 -11.12
N ARG A 121 0.15 -14.39 -10.24
CA ARG A 121 1.46 -15.08 -10.25
C ARG A 121 2.64 -14.12 -10.40
N LEU A 122 2.59 -13.01 -9.66
CA LEU A 122 3.61 -11.98 -9.73
C LEU A 122 4.91 -12.45 -9.07
N GLN A 123 6.04 -12.04 -9.62
CA GLN A 123 7.32 -12.19 -8.93
C GLN A 123 7.39 -11.21 -7.76
N LYS A 124 7.99 -11.66 -6.66
CA LYS A 124 8.26 -10.78 -5.51
C LYS A 124 9.18 -9.65 -5.99
N PRO A 125 8.88 -8.37 -5.68
CA PRO A 125 9.75 -7.27 -6.05
C PRO A 125 11.14 -7.46 -5.47
N GLU A 126 12.15 -7.44 -6.33
CA GLU A 126 13.56 -7.38 -5.93
C GLU A 126 14.10 -5.98 -6.19
N PHE A 127 14.76 -5.42 -5.18
CA PHE A 127 15.35 -4.08 -5.25
C PHE A 127 16.88 -4.12 -5.26
N SER A 128 17.48 -5.31 -5.27
CA SER A 128 18.93 -5.54 -5.37
C SER A 128 19.54 -4.91 -6.63
N VAL A 129 18.79 -4.89 -7.74
CA VAL A 129 19.20 -4.28 -9.02
C VAL A 129 19.32 -2.75 -8.96
N ALA A 130 18.73 -2.10 -7.94
CA ALA A 130 18.81 -0.65 -7.76
C ALA A 130 20.15 -0.21 -7.12
N GLY A 131 21.04 -1.15 -6.82
CA GLY A 131 22.36 -0.89 -6.24
C GLY A 131 22.29 -0.49 -4.76
N SER A 132 23.42 -0.01 -4.22
CA SER A 132 23.48 0.47 -2.84
C SER A 132 22.64 1.73 -2.65
N VAL A 133 21.91 1.79 -1.53
CA VAL A 133 21.07 2.94 -1.16
C VAL A 133 21.91 4.21 -0.99
N PHE A 134 23.12 4.11 -0.43
CA PHE A 134 23.95 5.26 -0.07
C PHE A 134 25.31 5.32 -0.77
N GLY A 135 25.48 4.60 -1.89
CA GLY A 135 26.69 4.72 -2.71
C GLY A 135 27.99 4.52 -1.93
N GLY A 136 28.30 3.29 -1.54
CA GLY A 136 29.59 2.94 -0.97
C GLY A 136 29.75 1.42 -0.90
N SER A 137 30.92 0.90 -1.29
CA SER A 137 31.35 -0.40 -0.78
C SER A 137 31.51 -0.24 0.73
N ALA A 138 31.17 -1.27 1.50
CA ALA A 138 31.60 -1.35 2.88
C ALA A 138 33.10 -1.02 2.94
N ARG A 139 33.47 -0.04 3.76
CA ARG A 139 34.86 0.09 4.24
C ARG A 139 35.05 -0.89 5.38
#